data_AF-A0A7K3XQD5-F1
#
_entry.id   AF-A0A7K3XQD5-F1
#
_cell.length_a   1.000
_cell.length_b   1.000
_cell.length_c   1.000
_cell.angle_alpha   90.00
_cell.angle_beta   90.00
_cell.angle_gamma   90.00
#
_symmetry.space_group_name_H-M   'P 1'
#
loop_
_entity.id
_entity.type
_entity.pdbx_description
1 polymer ?
#
loop_
_entity_poly.entity_id
_entity_poly.type
_entity_poly.pdbx_seq_one_letter_code
_entity_poly.pdbx_strand_id
1 'polypeptide(L)'
;MKRIIIIGEGQTEQSFCNDVLQPHFNRRSIFLQNPVIKKNNGGIVNWEALKHQIELHLLQDPTAFVTTLIDYYGIHAHHNFPEWTEAQKLPDKNDRMTMLENGMQNDIRPDLMRRFVPYIQLHEFEGLLFIDIEAFDNIFEKNEFVDYEYLIETFENNPNPEMINDSSETAPSKRLSRIIRGYFKVTFGSLLAQEIGIGKIRSKCPRFNDWITKLEQI
;
A
#
# COMPACT_ATOMS: atom_id res chain seq x y z
N MET A 1 -7.32 -17.50 16.83
CA MET A 1 -7.07 -16.90 15.51
C MET A 1 -6.53 -15.51 15.76
N LYS A 2 -5.34 -15.18 15.25
CA LYS A 2 -4.77 -13.84 15.46
C LYS A 2 -5.47 -12.86 14.52
N ARG A 3 -5.53 -11.59 14.91
CA ARG A 3 -6.23 -10.57 14.14
C ARG A 3 -5.30 -9.42 13.82
N ILE A 4 -5.22 -9.07 12.54
CA ILE A 4 -4.49 -7.91 12.05
C ILE A 4 -5.51 -6.95 11.45
N ILE A 5 -5.46 -5.69 11.87
CA ILE A 5 -6.29 -4.63 11.34
C ILE A 5 -5.41 -3.79 10.41
N ILE A 6 -5.70 -3.80 9.11
CA ILE A 6 -4.99 -3.04 8.08
C ILE A 6 -5.82 -1.79 7.74
N ILE A 7 -5.40 -0.62 8.22
CA ILE A 7 -6.10 0.63 7.92
C ILE A 7 -5.63 1.12 6.53
N GLY A 8 -6.55 1.21 5.57
CA GLY A 8 -6.28 1.66 4.19
C GLY A 8 -7.03 2.93 3.80
N GLU A 9 -6.68 3.53 2.66
CA GLU A 9 -7.25 4.82 2.21
C GLU A 9 -8.61 4.71 1.52
N GLY A 10 -8.89 3.59 0.85
CA GLY A 10 -10.12 3.43 0.08
C GLY A 10 -10.45 1.97 -0.27
N GLN A 11 -11.31 1.83 -1.29
CA GLN A 11 -11.88 0.55 -1.69
C GLN A 11 -10.86 -0.35 -2.41
N THR A 12 -9.86 0.22 -3.08
CA THR A 12 -8.81 -0.54 -3.76
C THR A 12 -8.00 -1.35 -2.74
N GLU A 13 -7.54 -0.70 -1.66
CA GLU A 13 -6.77 -1.35 -0.59
C GLU A 13 -7.62 -2.38 0.15
N GLN A 14 -8.92 -2.09 0.34
CA GLN A 14 -9.84 -3.06 0.93
C GLN A 14 -9.96 -4.32 0.07
N SER A 15 -10.19 -4.17 -1.23
CA SER A 15 -10.32 -5.29 -2.16
C SER A 15 -9.01 -6.09 -2.21
N PHE A 16 -7.86 -5.41 -2.27
CA PHE A 16 -6.55 -6.07 -2.19
C PHE A 16 -6.37 -6.89 -0.90
N CYS A 17 -6.75 -6.33 0.25
CA CYS A 17 -6.68 -7.06 1.52
C CYS A 17 -7.57 -8.30 1.52
N ASN A 18 -8.78 -8.21 0.96
CA ASN A 18 -9.75 -9.31 0.95
C ASN A 18 -9.38 -10.41 -0.06
N ASP A 19 -8.98 -10.00 -1.26
CA ASP A 19 -8.89 -10.90 -2.41
C ASP A 19 -7.47 -11.47 -2.58
N VAL A 20 -6.45 -10.74 -2.09
CA VAL A 20 -5.04 -11.13 -2.23
C VAL A 20 -4.40 -11.48 -0.89
N LEU A 21 -4.50 -10.59 0.11
CA LEU A 21 -3.82 -10.82 1.39
C LEU A 21 -4.53 -11.87 2.26
N GLN A 22 -5.85 -11.81 2.39
CA GLN A 22 -6.58 -12.73 3.27
C GLN A 22 -6.36 -14.20 2.90
N PRO A 23 -6.40 -14.64 1.63
CA PRO A 23 -6.05 -16.01 1.26
C PRO A 23 -4.63 -16.42 1.67
N HIS A 24 -3.67 -15.51 1.59
CA HIS A 24 -2.30 -15.75 2.00
C HIS A 24 -2.17 -15.96 3.52
N PHE A 25 -2.87 -15.12 4.31
CA PHE A 25 -2.86 -15.15 5.77
C PHE A 25 -3.76 -16.24 6.38
N ASN A 26 -4.77 -16.74 5.64
CA ASN A 26 -5.59 -17.89 6.05
C ASN A 26 -4.74 -19.11 6.42
N ARG A 27 -3.67 -19.36 5.64
CA ARG A 27 -2.73 -20.47 5.89
C ARG A 27 -1.98 -20.37 7.22
N ARG A 28 -2.01 -19.20 7.86
CA ARG A 28 -1.38 -18.90 9.16
C ARG A 28 -2.39 -18.69 10.28
N SER A 29 -3.68 -18.96 10.05
CA SER A 29 -4.75 -18.70 11.01
C SER A 29 -4.77 -17.23 11.50
N ILE A 30 -4.50 -16.31 10.57
CA ILE A 30 -4.55 -14.86 10.77
C ILE A 30 -5.76 -14.31 9.99
N PHE A 31 -6.63 -13.60 10.69
CA PHE A 31 -7.76 -12.89 10.10
C PHE A 31 -7.42 -11.41 9.92
N LEU A 32 -7.73 -10.87 8.74
CA LEU A 32 -7.54 -9.48 8.41
C LEU A 32 -8.87 -8.73 8.53
N GLN A 33 -8.80 -7.56 9.16
CA GLN A 33 -9.86 -6.56 9.10
C GLN A 33 -9.29 -5.32 8.43
N ASN A 34 -10.02 -4.74 7.48
CA ASN A 34 -9.53 -3.66 6.62
C ASN A 34 -10.45 -2.42 6.67
N PRO A 35 -10.56 -1.73 7.81
CA PRO A 35 -11.35 -0.50 7.87
C PRO A 35 -10.67 0.59 7.03
N VAL A 36 -11.47 1.40 6.33
CA VAL A 36 -10.96 2.63 5.70
C VAL A 36 -10.65 3.65 6.78
N ILE A 37 -9.72 4.55 6.50
CA ILE A 37 -9.54 5.80 7.25
C ILE A 37 -10.89 6.50 7.41
N LYS A 38 -11.25 6.86 8.65
CA LYS A 38 -12.53 7.52 8.93
C LYS A 38 -12.52 8.99 8.46
N LYS A 39 -12.91 9.22 7.20
CA LYS A 39 -13.15 10.55 6.60
C LYS A 39 -14.31 10.50 5.59
N ASN A 40 -14.96 11.64 5.33
CA ASN A 40 -16.16 11.73 4.49
C ASN A 40 -15.92 11.59 2.97
N ASN A 41 -14.69 11.71 2.46
CA ASN A 41 -14.42 11.81 1.01
C ASN A 41 -13.18 11.01 0.50
N GLY A 42 -12.64 10.07 1.28
CA GLY A 42 -11.44 9.29 0.92
C GLY A 42 -10.10 10.03 1.13
N GLY A 43 -9.00 9.27 1.03
CA GLY A 43 -7.63 9.75 1.11
C GLY A 43 -7.07 9.90 2.54
N ILE A 44 -5.78 10.22 2.62
CA ILE A 44 -5.07 10.36 3.89
C ILE A 44 -5.64 11.48 4.80
N VAL A 45 -5.50 11.28 6.11
CA VAL A 45 -5.88 12.24 7.16
C VAL A 45 -4.64 12.83 7.81
N ASN A 46 -4.84 13.88 8.62
CA ASN A 46 -3.80 14.29 9.55
C ASN A 46 -3.45 13.14 10.51
N TRP A 47 -2.16 13.03 10.84
CA TRP A 47 -1.62 11.98 11.68
C TRP A 47 -2.37 11.81 13.00
N GLU A 48 -2.76 12.90 13.67
CA GLU A 48 -3.51 12.83 14.95
C GLU A 48 -4.83 12.04 14.82
N ALA A 49 -5.53 12.19 13.70
CA ALA A 49 -6.77 11.46 13.44
C ALA A 49 -6.51 9.98 13.16
N LEU A 50 -5.46 9.67 12.39
CA LEU A 50 -5.06 8.28 12.10
C LEU A 50 -4.55 7.58 13.37
N LYS A 51 -3.71 8.24 14.14
CA LYS A 51 -3.22 7.82 15.46
C LYS A 51 -4.38 7.48 16.39
N HIS A 52 -5.37 8.37 16.51
CA HIS A 52 -6.55 8.11 17.32
C HIS A 52 -7.29 6.85 16.87
N GLN A 53 -7.47 6.65 15.56
CA GLN A 53 -8.11 5.44 15.02
C GLN A 53 -7.28 4.17 15.32
N ILE A 54 -5.96 4.22 15.17
CA ILE A 54 -5.03 3.13 15.49
C ILE A 54 -5.16 2.74 16.96
N GLU A 55 -5.03 3.71 17.86
CA GLU A 55 -5.08 3.46 19.30
C GLU A 55 -6.44 2.93 19.75
N LEU A 56 -7.54 3.46 19.19
CA LEU A 56 -8.89 2.93 19.46
C LEU A 56 -9.00 1.45 19.08
N HIS A 57 -8.52 1.06 17.91
CA HIS A 57 -8.54 -0.34 17.49
C HIS A 57 -7.72 -1.24 18.43
N LEU A 58 -6.54 -0.78 18.86
CA LEU A 58 -5.67 -1.51 19.78
C LEU A 58 -6.25 -1.61 21.20
N LEU A 59 -7.01 -0.61 21.65
CA LEU A 59 -7.68 -0.61 22.95
C LEU A 59 -8.93 -1.50 22.96
N GLN A 60 -9.67 -1.55 21.85
CA GLN A 60 -10.89 -2.37 21.72
C GLN A 60 -10.59 -3.87 21.70
N ASP A 61 -9.41 -4.27 21.20
CA ASP A 61 -8.97 -5.66 21.27
C ASP A 61 -7.49 -5.75 21.66
N PRO A 62 -7.21 -6.17 22.90
CA PRO A 62 -5.86 -6.37 23.41
C PRO A 62 -5.04 -7.43 22.66
N THR A 63 -5.68 -8.29 21.87
CA THR A 63 -5.03 -9.37 21.11
C THR A 63 -4.80 -9.03 19.63
N ALA A 64 -5.39 -7.94 19.14
CA ALA A 64 -5.22 -7.49 17.77
C ALA A 64 -3.92 -6.70 17.58
N PHE A 65 -3.40 -6.77 16.37
CA PHE A 65 -2.35 -5.90 15.85
C PHE A 65 -2.93 -4.93 14.83
N VAL A 66 -2.34 -3.75 14.71
CA VAL A 66 -2.74 -2.73 13.72
C VAL A 66 -1.56 -2.43 12.80
N THR A 67 -1.84 -2.24 11.52
CA THR A 67 -0.92 -1.78 10.49
C THR A 67 -1.64 -0.82 9.54
N THR A 68 -0.90 -0.20 8.63
CA THR A 68 -1.42 0.74 7.64
C THR A 68 -1.07 0.26 6.23
N LEU A 69 -1.91 0.56 5.26
CA LEU A 69 -1.61 0.45 3.83
C LEU A 69 -2.03 1.79 3.21
N ILE A 70 -1.12 2.75 3.25
CA ILE A 70 -1.34 4.13 2.83
C ILE A 70 -0.27 4.57 1.83
N ASP A 71 -0.65 5.37 0.86
CA ASP A 71 0.18 5.85 -0.22
C ASP A 71 0.99 7.07 0.21
N TYR A 72 2.31 7.03 0.01
CA TYR A 72 3.18 8.16 0.36
C TYR A 72 2.83 9.43 -0.42
N TYR A 73 2.41 9.29 -1.69
CA TYR A 73 2.16 10.44 -2.58
C TYR A 73 1.09 11.40 -2.03
N GLY A 74 0.08 10.87 -1.33
CA GLY A 74 -0.97 11.68 -0.71
C GLY A 74 -0.54 12.40 0.57
N ILE A 75 0.61 12.04 1.15
CA ILE A 75 1.09 12.61 2.41
C ILE A 75 1.83 13.92 2.15
N HIS A 76 1.54 14.92 2.97
CA HIS A 76 2.05 16.28 2.81
C HIS A 76 2.37 16.86 4.19
N ALA A 77 3.17 17.93 4.23
CA ALA A 77 3.60 18.53 5.49
C ALA A 77 2.44 18.90 6.44
N HIS A 78 1.31 19.36 5.90
CA HIS A 78 0.12 19.74 6.68
C HIS A 78 -0.62 18.55 7.30
N HIS A 79 -0.30 17.32 6.89
CA HIS A 79 -0.80 16.11 7.54
C HIS A 79 -0.06 15.80 8.85
N ASN A 80 1.01 16.51 9.18
CA ASN A 80 1.74 16.43 10.46
C ASN A 80 2.18 15.01 10.85
N PHE A 81 2.62 14.21 9.87
CA PHE A 81 3.24 12.92 10.18
C PHE A 81 4.54 13.13 10.99
N PRO A 82 4.82 12.27 11.98
CA PRO A 82 6.02 12.38 12.81
C PRO A 82 7.28 12.23 11.96
N GLU A 83 8.36 12.87 12.39
CA GLU A 83 9.66 12.90 11.70
C GLU A 83 9.63 13.47 10.27
N TRP A 84 8.54 14.11 9.82
CA TRP A 84 8.39 14.59 8.45
C TRP A 84 9.56 15.45 7.98
N THR A 85 9.92 16.49 8.74
CA THR A 85 10.97 17.43 8.34
C THR A 85 12.34 16.76 8.20
N GLU A 86 12.68 15.83 9.09
CA GLU A 86 13.96 15.10 9.02
C GLU A 86 13.95 14.07 7.89
N ALA A 87 12.83 13.36 7.71
CA ALA A 87 12.67 12.38 6.64
C ALA A 87 12.82 13.03 5.24
N GLN A 88 12.33 14.26 5.06
CA GLN A 88 12.50 15.00 3.80
C GLN A 88 13.96 15.34 3.47
N LYS A 89 14.87 15.33 4.45
CA LYS A 89 16.32 15.55 4.22
C LYS A 89 17.01 14.30 3.70
N LEU A 90 16.40 13.12 3.83
CA LEU A 90 16.97 11.86 3.34
C LEU A 90 16.80 11.79 1.82
N PRO A 91 17.92 11.60 1.07
CA PRO A 91 17.86 11.49 -0.39
C PRO A 91 17.27 10.15 -0.84
N ASP A 92 17.54 9.08 -0.09
CA ASP A 92 16.97 7.77 -0.36
C ASP A 92 15.51 7.70 0.13
N LYS A 93 14.62 7.31 -0.78
CA LYS A 93 13.17 7.24 -0.49
C LYS A 93 12.82 6.09 0.46
N ASN A 94 13.57 4.98 0.43
CA ASN A 94 13.34 3.86 1.35
C ASN A 94 13.76 4.24 2.77
N ASP A 95 14.88 4.95 2.93
CA ASP A 95 15.30 5.49 4.23
C ASP A 95 14.28 6.49 4.76
N ARG A 96 13.75 7.34 3.87
CA ARG A 96 12.66 8.27 4.20
C ARG A 96 11.42 7.55 4.72
N MET A 97 10.94 6.51 4.02
CA MET A 97 9.78 5.76 4.47
C MET A 97 10.06 5.09 5.82
N THR A 98 11.23 4.50 5.98
CA THR A 98 11.66 3.87 7.25
C THR A 98 11.65 4.88 8.40
N MET A 99 12.13 6.11 8.17
CA MET A 99 12.09 7.17 9.18
C MET A 99 10.66 7.57 9.57
N LEU A 100 9.78 7.75 8.58
CA LEU A 100 8.37 8.06 8.83
C LEU A 100 7.67 6.93 9.59
N GLU A 101 7.86 5.68 9.18
CA GLU A 101 7.28 4.50 9.82
C GLU A 101 7.77 4.37 11.28
N ASN A 102 9.06 4.57 11.54
CA ASN A 102 9.59 4.57 12.90
C ASN A 102 9.00 5.72 13.74
N GLY A 103 8.89 6.92 13.17
CA GLY A 103 8.23 8.05 13.80
C GLY A 103 6.78 7.74 14.16
N MET A 104 6.04 7.15 13.22
CA MET A 104 4.65 6.72 13.42
C MET A 104 4.56 5.71 14.56
N GLN A 105 5.47 4.74 14.63
CA GLN A 105 5.48 3.76 15.70
C GLN A 105 5.76 4.39 17.06
N ASN A 106 6.79 5.23 17.15
CA ASN A 106 7.24 5.84 18.39
C ASN A 106 6.24 6.87 18.97
N ASP A 107 5.39 7.45 18.12
CA ASP A 107 4.38 8.40 18.56
C ASP A 107 3.10 7.72 19.11
N ILE A 108 2.92 6.41 18.91
CA ILE A 108 1.85 5.63 19.55
C ILE A 108 2.14 5.46 21.04
N ARG A 109 1.07 5.48 21.86
CA ARG A 109 1.14 5.15 23.28
C ARG A 109 2.06 3.96 23.60
N PRO A 110 2.99 4.07 24.57
CA PRO A 110 3.99 3.03 24.84
C PRO A 110 3.43 1.63 25.14
N ASP A 111 2.26 1.54 25.77
CA ASP A 111 1.57 0.28 26.07
C ASP A 111 0.95 -0.40 24.84
N LEU A 112 0.74 0.35 23.75
CA LEU A 112 0.14 -0.11 22.51
C LEU A 112 1.18 -0.28 21.38
N MET A 113 2.29 0.47 21.45
CA MET A 113 3.33 0.58 20.42
C MET A 113 3.79 -0.76 19.84
N ARG A 114 3.99 -1.79 20.68
CA ARG A 114 4.47 -3.12 20.24
C ARG A 114 3.50 -3.87 19.33
N ARG A 115 2.22 -3.49 19.33
CA ARG A 115 1.16 -4.10 18.50
C ARG A 115 0.84 -3.26 17.26
N PHE A 116 1.55 -2.15 17.05
CA PHE A 116 1.46 -1.34 15.84
C PHE A 116 2.66 -1.58 14.93
N VAL A 117 2.40 -1.98 13.69
CA VAL A 117 3.40 -2.23 12.65
C VAL A 117 3.12 -1.27 11.49
N PRO A 118 3.64 -0.03 11.48
CA PRO A 118 3.35 0.92 10.42
C PRO A 118 3.91 0.45 9.07
N TYR A 119 3.19 0.81 8.00
CA TYR A 119 3.67 0.65 6.64
C TYR A 119 3.12 1.76 5.74
N ILE A 120 4.02 2.34 4.94
CA ILE A 120 3.70 3.30 3.90
C ILE A 120 4.12 2.67 2.57
N GLN A 121 3.16 2.55 1.66
CA GLN A 121 3.42 2.17 0.28
C GLN A 121 4.18 3.32 -0.39
N LEU A 122 5.38 3.02 -0.88
CA LEU A 122 6.17 4.02 -1.59
C LEU A 122 5.41 4.40 -2.87
N HIS A 123 5.18 5.71 -3.02
CA HIS A 123 4.37 6.31 -4.08
C HIS A 123 2.88 5.97 -3.98
N GLU A 124 2.39 5.01 -4.77
CA GLU A 124 0.97 4.62 -4.85
C GLU A 124 0.84 3.09 -4.88
N PHE A 125 -0.30 2.56 -4.41
CA PHE A 125 -0.65 1.15 -4.53
C PHE A 125 -0.49 0.61 -5.96
N GLU A 126 -0.89 1.41 -6.97
CA GLU A 126 -0.79 1.04 -8.38
C GLU A 126 0.65 0.72 -8.83
N GLY A 127 1.68 1.19 -8.11
CA GLY A 127 3.07 0.82 -8.37
C GLY A 127 3.28 -0.69 -8.25
N LEU A 128 2.58 -1.34 -7.32
CA LEU A 128 2.60 -2.80 -7.14
C LEU A 128 1.96 -3.56 -8.31
N LEU A 129 1.33 -2.92 -9.27
CA LEU A 129 0.71 -3.60 -10.41
C LEU A 129 1.69 -3.81 -11.57
N PHE A 130 2.78 -3.05 -11.62
CA PHE A 130 3.81 -3.14 -12.66
C PHE A 130 4.85 -4.24 -12.34
N ILE A 131 4.38 -5.46 -12.09
CA ILE A 131 5.24 -6.63 -11.78
C ILE A 131 5.28 -7.63 -12.92
N ASP A 132 4.12 -7.89 -13.54
CA ASP A 132 3.97 -8.92 -14.54
C ASP A 132 3.13 -8.41 -15.71
N ILE A 133 3.76 -8.26 -16.87
CA ILE A 133 3.08 -7.80 -18.08
C ILE A 133 2.06 -8.84 -18.56
N GLU A 134 2.31 -10.13 -18.34
CA GLU A 134 1.38 -11.20 -18.74
C GLU A 134 0.04 -11.09 -17.99
N ALA A 135 0.06 -10.56 -16.76
CA ALA A 135 -1.17 -10.30 -16.00
C ALA A 135 -2.05 -9.23 -16.67
N PHE A 136 -1.44 -8.25 -17.35
CA PHE A 136 -2.19 -7.29 -18.15
C PHE A 136 -2.80 -7.95 -19.38
N ASP A 137 -2.04 -8.80 -20.08
CA ASP A 137 -2.52 -9.52 -21.26
C ASP A 137 -3.65 -10.51 -20.95
N ASN A 138 -3.68 -11.05 -19.72
CA ASN A 138 -4.75 -11.94 -19.27
C ASN A 138 -6.04 -11.21 -18.89
N ILE A 139 -5.94 -9.94 -18.45
CA ILE A 139 -7.08 -9.15 -17.97
C ILE A 139 -7.67 -8.27 -19.09
N PHE A 140 -6.85 -7.79 -20.01
CA PHE A 140 -7.26 -6.84 -21.05
C PHE A 140 -7.08 -7.41 -22.45
N GLU A 141 -8.05 -7.13 -23.33
CA GLU A 141 -7.93 -7.40 -24.74
C GLU A 141 -6.99 -6.40 -25.44
N LYS A 142 -6.39 -6.82 -26.56
CA LYS A 142 -5.42 -6.00 -27.33
C LYS A 142 -5.98 -4.63 -27.75
N ASN A 143 -7.28 -4.52 -28.01
CA ASN A 143 -7.95 -3.29 -28.40
C ASN A 143 -8.27 -2.35 -27.22
N GLU A 144 -8.13 -2.82 -25.97
CA GLU A 144 -8.31 -2.02 -24.76
C GLU A 144 -7.03 -1.26 -24.40
N PHE A 145 -5.87 -1.73 -24.87
CA PHE A 145 -4.62 -0.97 -24.77
C PHE A 145 -4.62 0.22 -25.74
N VAL A 146 -4.36 1.40 -25.21
CA VAL A 146 -4.18 2.65 -25.94
C VAL A 146 -2.72 2.82 -26.38
N ASP A 147 -1.78 2.36 -25.54
CA ASP A 147 -0.34 2.56 -25.71
C ASP A 147 0.41 1.38 -25.04
N TYR A 148 0.47 0.23 -25.73
CA TYR A 148 1.05 -1.00 -25.19
C TYR A 148 2.58 -0.93 -25.14
N GLU A 149 3.21 -0.28 -26.12
CA GLU A 149 4.65 -0.03 -26.14
C GLU A 149 5.09 0.74 -24.88
N TYR A 150 4.34 1.76 -24.45
CA TYR A 150 4.63 2.47 -23.21
C TYR A 150 4.50 1.59 -21.95
N LEU A 151 3.61 0.59 -21.97
CA LEU A 151 3.54 -0.41 -20.89
C LEU A 151 4.84 -1.22 -20.84
N ILE A 152 5.30 -1.74 -21.98
CA ILE A 152 6.57 -2.49 -22.08
C ILE A 152 7.73 -1.63 -21.57
N GLU A 153 7.87 -0.39 -22.07
CA GLU A 153 8.91 0.54 -21.65
C GLU A 153 8.85 0.83 -20.15
N THR A 154 7.66 0.89 -19.56
CA THR A 154 7.50 1.08 -18.11
C THR A 154 8.09 -0.10 -17.35
N PHE A 155 7.85 -1.34 -17.78
CA PHE A 155 8.43 -2.53 -17.17
C PHE A 155 9.95 -2.59 -17.30
N GLU A 156 10.48 -2.32 -18.50
CA GLU A 156 11.92 -2.39 -18.77
C GLU A 156 12.72 -1.35 -17.97
N ASN A 157 12.17 -0.14 -17.83
CA ASN A 157 12.83 0.95 -17.12
C ASN A 157 12.68 0.89 -15.59
N ASN A 158 11.78 0.03 -15.06
CA ASN A 158 11.47 -0.03 -13.64
C ASN A 158 11.57 -1.46 -13.10
N PRO A 159 12.80 -2.00 -12.92
CA PRO A 159 12.99 -3.36 -12.40
C PRO A 159 12.48 -3.53 -10.96
N ASN A 160 12.43 -2.45 -10.17
CA ASN A 160 11.74 -2.39 -8.89
C ASN A 160 10.44 -1.57 -9.06
N PRO A 161 9.25 -2.20 -8.98
CA PRO A 161 7.97 -1.51 -9.14
C PRO A 161 7.72 -0.44 -8.06
N GLU A 162 8.29 -0.61 -6.86
CA GLU A 162 8.14 0.36 -5.76
C GLU A 162 8.83 1.69 -6.07
N MET A 163 9.74 1.71 -7.05
CA MET A 163 10.47 2.91 -7.47
C MET A 163 9.78 3.66 -8.62
N ILE A 164 8.66 3.15 -9.14
CA ILE A 164 7.88 3.83 -10.18
C ILE A 164 7.38 5.15 -9.59
N ASN A 165 7.93 6.22 -10.11
CA ASN A 165 7.87 7.55 -9.52
C ASN A 165 6.49 8.20 -9.61
N ASP A 166 6.36 9.30 -8.88
CA ASP A 166 5.14 9.99 -8.51
C ASP A 166 5.03 11.41 -9.10
N SER A 167 5.59 11.64 -10.29
CA SER A 167 5.31 12.92 -10.95
C SER A 167 3.83 13.01 -11.31
N SER A 168 3.28 14.24 -11.36
CA SER A 168 1.86 14.47 -11.69
C SER A 168 1.43 13.85 -13.03
N GLU A 169 2.40 13.61 -13.94
CA GLU A 169 2.17 13.02 -15.26
C GLU A 169 2.54 11.53 -15.33
N THR A 170 3.38 11.04 -14.42
CA THR A 170 3.97 9.68 -14.50
C THR A 170 3.71 8.79 -13.29
N ALA A 171 2.87 9.24 -12.34
CA ALA A 171 2.41 8.42 -11.23
C ALA A 171 1.81 7.09 -11.71
N PRO A 172 1.97 5.98 -10.96
CA PRO A 172 1.50 4.67 -11.39
C PRO A 172 0.04 4.64 -11.84
N SER A 173 -0.87 5.30 -11.10
CA SER A 173 -2.29 5.39 -11.48
C SER A 173 -2.53 6.16 -12.78
N LYS A 174 -1.70 7.16 -13.09
CA LYS A 174 -1.75 7.93 -14.35
C LYS A 174 -1.25 7.11 -15.52
N ARG A 175 -0.20 6.31 -15.32
CA ARG A 175 0.29 5.36 -16.34
C ARG A 175 -0.82 4.39 -16.73
N LEU A 176 -1.47 3.75 -15.76
CA LEU A 176 -2.59 2.83 -16.00
C LEU A 176 -3.75 3.49 -16.75
N SER A 177 -4.13 4.70 -16.33
CA SER A 177 -5.20 5.48 -17.01
C SER A 177 -4.84 5.88 -18.44
N ARG A 178 -3.55 6.08 -18.74
CA ARG A 178 -3.06 6.39 -20.09
C ARG A 178 -3.06 5.17 -20.98
N ILE A 179 -2.62 4.01 -20.47
CA ILE A 179 -2.41 2.80 -21.29
C ILE A 179 -3.66 1.96 -21.49
N ILE A 180 -4.63 2.01 -20.58
CA ILE A 180 -5.85 1.19 -20.63
C ILE A 180 -7.07 2.09 -20.84
N ARG A 181 -7.81 1.81 -21.92
CA ARG A 181 -9.06 2.49 -22.21
C ARG A 181 -10.10 2.16 -21.14
N GLY A 182 -10.67 3.19 -20.52
CA GLY A 182 -11.73 3.00 -19.52
C GLY A 182 -11.23 2.42 -18.19
N TYR A 183 -9.94 2.56 -17.88
CA TYR A 183 -9.37 2.10 -16.61
C TYR A 183 -10.14 2.66 -15.41
N PHE A 184 -10.85 1.77 -14.72
CA PHE A 184 -11.51 2.04 -13.45
C PHE A 184 -10.67 1.53 -12.28
N LYS A 185 -10.04 2.48 -11.56
CA LYS A 185 -9.02 2.25 -10.53
C LYS A 185 -9.37 1.12 -9.54
N VAL A 186 -10.57 1.17 -8.97
CA VAL A 186 -10.96 0.23 -7.90
C VAL A 186 -11.06 -1.20 -8.42
N THR A 187 -11.75 -1.41 -9.54
CA THR A 187 -12.00 -2.77 -10.06
C THR A 187 -10.75 -3.37 -10.69
N PHE A 188 -10.04 -2.63 -11.53
CA PHE A 188 -8.88 -3.19 -12.23
C PHE A 188 -7.65 -3.29 -11.34
N GLY A 189 -7.50 -2.41 -10.34
CA GLY A 189 -6.40 -2.48 -9.38
C GLY A 189 -6.40 -3.79 -8.60
N SER A 190 -7.57 -4.21 -8.09
CA SER A 190 -7.68 -5.48 -7.37
C SER A 190 -7.56 -6.69 -8.29
N LEU A 191 -8.17 -6.66 -9.48
CA LEU A 191 -8.06 -7.74 -10.47
C LEU A 191 -6.61 -7.99 -10.88
N LEU A 192 -5.87 -6.92 -11.23
CA LEU A 192 -4.45 -7.03 -11.58
C LEU A 192 -3.64 -7.59 -10.42
N ALA A 193 -3.84 -7.07 -9.20
CA ALA A 193 -3.11 -7.57 -8.04
C ALA A 193 -3.40 -9.06 -7.74
N GLN A 194 -4.63 -9.51 -7.97
CA GLN A 194 -5.03 -10.90 -7.83
C GLN A 194 -4.38 -11.79 -8.90
N GLU A 195 -4.40 -11.36 -10.17
CA GLU A 195 -3.79 -12.09 -11.29
C GLU A 195 -2.27 -12.19 -11.16
N ILE A 196 -1.60 -11.12 -10.73
CA ILE A 196 -0.16 -11.11 -10.42
C ILE A 196 0.13 -12.06 -9.26
N GLY A 197 -0.70 -12.00 -8.22
CA GLY A 197 -0.58 -12.82 -7.02
C GLY A 197 0.54 -12.37 -6.06
N ILE A 198 0.31 -12.59 -4.77
CA ILE A 198 1.19 -12.13 -3.69
C ILE A 198 2.65 -12.63 -3.81
N GLY A 199 2.85 -13.82 -4.38
CA GLY A 199 4.19 -14.39 -4.55
C GLY A 199 5.07 -13.54 -5.47
N LYS A 200 4.54 -13.11 -6.61
CA LYS A 200 5.26 -12.25 -7.56
C LYS A 200 5.47 -10.85 -6.96
N ILE A 201 4.45 -10.28 -6.29
CA ILE A 201 4.57 -9.00 -5.57
C ILE A 201 5.72 -9.02 -4.57
N ARG A 202 5.76 -10.02 -3.68
CA ARG A 202 6.84 -10.14 -2.69
C ARG A 202 8.22 -10.33 -3.31
N SER A 203 8.31 -10.98 -4.47
CA SER A 203 9.62 -11.22 -5.11
C SER A 203 10.22 -9.95 -5.73
N LYS A 204 9.38 -8.99 -6.14
CA LYS A 204 9.82 -7.76 -6.84
C LYS A 204 9.75 -6.49 -5.99
N CYS A 205 9.00 -6.49 -4.89
CA CYS A 205 8.77 -5.33 -4.03
C CYS A 205 9.37 -5.56 -2.63
N PRO A 206 10.65 -5.20 -2.40
CA PRO A 206 11.32 -5.43 -1.13
C PRO A 206 10.61 -4.83 0.09
N ARG A 207 10.13 -3.58 0.05
CA ARG A 207 9.48 -2.97 1.22
C ARG A 207 8.16 -3.67 1.54
N PHE A 208 7.36 -3.95 0.51
CA PHE A 208 6.14 -4.73 0.65
C PHE A 208 6.43 -6.13 1.22
N ASN A 209 7.48 -6.80 0.73
CA ASN A 209 7.86 -8.11 1.25
C ASN A 209 8.27 -8.06 2.73
N ASP A 210 9.04 -7.07 3.13
CA ASP A 210 9.45 -6.88 4.52
C ASP A 210 8.24 -6.63 5.42
N TRP A 211 7.29 -5.82 4.96
CA TRP A 211 6.01 -5.61 5.64
C TRP A 211 5.24 -6.92 5.83
N ILE A 212 4.99 -7.68 4.76
CA ILE A 212 4.30 -8.97 4.85
C ILE A 212 5.06 -9.94 5.77
N THR A 213 6.39 -9.98 5.69
CA THR A 213 7.20 -10.85 6.54
C THR A 213 7.06 -10.52 8.02
N LYS A 214 7.00 -9.23 8.39
CA LYS A 214 6.70 -8.80 9.77
C LYS A 214 5.30 -9.24 10.20
N LEU A 215 4.29 -9.09 9.33
CA LEU A 215 2.92 -9.51 9.63
C LEU A 215 2.77 -11.03 9.77
N GLU A 216 3.55 -11.82 9.03
CA GLU A 216 3.55 -13.28 9.12
C GLU A 216 4.11 -13.82 10.44
N GLN A 217 4.89 -13.00 11.17
CA GLN A 217 5.48 -13.36 12.46
C GLN A 217 4.58 -13.03 13.66
N ILE A 218 3.47 -12.31 13.42
CA ILE A 218 2.48 -11.97 14.45
C ILE A 218 1.86 -13.22 15.02
#